data_AF-A0A182YPN4-F1
#
_entry.id   AF-A0A182YPN4-F1
#
_cell.length_a   1.000
_cell.length_b   1.000
_cell.length_c   1.000
_cell.angle_alpha   90.00
_cell.angle_beta   90.00
_cell.angle_gamma   90.00
#
_symmetry.space_group_name_H-M   'P 1'
#
loop_
_entity.id
_entity.type
_entity.pdbx_description
1 polymer ?
#
loop_
_entity_poly.entity_id
_entity_poly.type
_entity_poly.pdbx_seq_one_letter_code
_entity_poly.pdbx_strand_id
1 'polypeptide(L)'
;LTVSTATTDYEQQLPKASGLWPSFFNVALRATISVNATCGQTGREEYCRLTTDGTGRSRGSQCGICDANNPDPEKRHPITNIVDGTNSWWQSPTLQKGAKNDRVTINLDLGQLGDKSI
;
A
#
# COMPACT_ATOMS: atom_id res chain seq x y z
N LEU A 1 -23.61 -6.15 16.96
CA LEU A 1 -22.69 -6.05 15.81
C LEU A 1 -21.28 -5.92 16.35
N THR A 2 -20.62 -7.04 16.61
CA THR A 2 -19.21 -7.06 17.01
C THR A 2 -18.40 -7.37 15.77
N VAL A 3 -17.55 -6.42 15.36
CA VAL A 3 -16.60 -6.59 14.25
C VAL A 3 -15.49 -7.50 14.77
N SER A 4 -15.44 -8.74 14.28
CA SER A 4 -14.35 -9.65 14.54
C SER A 4 -13.10 -9.16 13.81
N THR A 5 -12.13 -8.66 14.56
CA THR A 5 -10.76 -8.45 14.07
C THR A 5 -10.14 -9.82 13.84
N ALA A 6 -10.08 -10.24 12.57
CA ALA A 6 -9.37 -11.44 12.18
C ALA A 6 -7.85 -11.17 12.25
N THR A 7 -7.28 -11.29 13.46
CA THR A 7 -5.88 -11.69 13.61
C THR A 7 -5.81 -13.18 13.32
N THR A 8 -5.83 -13.53 12.04
CA THR A 8 -5.65 -14.92 11.62
C THR A 8 -4.18 -15.26 11.79
N ASP A 9 -3.92 -16.12 12.77
CA ASP A 9 -2.66 -16.77 13.11
C ASP A 9 -1.82 -17.16 11.89
N TYR A 10 -0.68 -16.49 11.69
CA TYR A 10 0.46 -17.08 10.97
C TYR A 10 1.34 -17.93 11.90
N GLU A 11 0.94 -18.16 13.15
CA GLU A 11 1.75 -18.87 14.16
C GLU A 11 1.55 -20.39 14.20
N GLN A 12 0.73 -21.02 13.34
CA GLN A 12 0.33 -22.40 13.65
C GLN A 12 1.15 -23.59 13.15
N GLN A 13 2.05 -23.54 12.15
CA GLN A 13 2.77 -24.79 11.81
C GLN A 13 4.13 -24.61 11.12
N LEU A 14 5.16 -24.25 11.89
CA LEU A 14 6.52 -24.68 11.57
C LEU A 14 7.02 -25.55 12.73
N PRO A 15 7.56 -26.77 12.45
CA PRO A 15 8.14 -27.61 13.49
C PRO A 15 9.11 -26.78 14.32
N LYS A 16 9.02 -26.90 15.65
CA LYS A 16 9.88 -26.18 16.59
C LYS A 16 11.33 -26.62 16.37
N ALA A 17 12.00 -25.97 15.43
CA ALA A 17 13.40 -26.19 15.15
C ALA A 17 14.18 -25.83 16.41
N SER A 18 15.03 -26.74 16.88
CA SER A 18 15.98 -26.49 17.96
C SER A 18 16.90 -25.33 17.56
N GLY A 19 16.58 -24.12 18.04
CA GLY A 19 17.27 -22.86 17.75
C GLY A 19 16.47 -21.65 18.26
N LEU A 20 17.13 -20.51 18.45
CA LEU A 20 16.46 -19.24 18.74
C LEU A 20 16.01 -18.62 17.41
N TRP A 21 14.71 -18.72 17.11
CA TRP A 21 14.11 -18.07 15.96
C TRP A 21 13.34 -16.82 16.42
N PRO A 22 13.50 -15.67 15.75
CA PRO A 22 12.69 -14.50 16.06
C PRO A 22 11.22 -14.78 15.75
N SER A 23 10.32 -14.12 16.48
CA SER A 23 8.89 -14.12 16.16
C SER A 23 8.64 -13.66 14.73
N PHE A 24 7.68 -14.26 14.02
CA PHE A 24 7.27 -13.77 12.71
C PHE A 24 6.53 -12.43 12.85
N PHE A 25 6.86 -11.46 11.99
CA PHE A 25 6.18 -10.17 11.93
C PHE A 25 6.20 -9.62 10.51
N ASN A 26 5.30 -8.69 10.20
CA ASN A 26 5.32 -7.97 8.93
C ASN A 26 6.47 -6.94 8.92
N VAL A 27 7.54 -7.26 8.20
CA VAL A 27 8.72 -6.40 8.07
C VAL A 27 8.44 -5.06 7.38
N ALA A 28 7.39 -4.99 6.55
CA ALA A 28 7.05 -3.77 5.82
C ALA A 28 6.59 -2.65 6.77
N LEU A 29 5.95 -2.98 7.89
CA LEU A 29 5.45 -1.99 8.87
C LEU A 29 6.56 -1.20 9.56
N ARG A 30 7.81 -1.68 9.48
CA ARG A 30 8.99 -1.02 10.06
C ARG A 30 9.95 -0.48 9.00
N ALA A 31 9.61 -0.65 7.73
CA ALA A 31 10.47 -0.27 6.63
C ALA A 31 10.37 1.23 6.34
N THR A 32 11.47 1.81 5.86
CA THR A 32 11.43 3.14 5.26
C THR A 32 10.98 2.99 3.81
N ILE A 33 9.90 3.68 3.42
CA ILE A 33 9.33 3.57 2.08
C ILE A 33 9.49 4.88 1.29
N SER A 34 9.79 4.77 0.01
CA SER A 34 9.83 5.91 -0.92
C SER A 34 9.27 5.53 -2.28
N VAL A 35 8.84 6.52 -3.06
CA VAL A 35 8.30 6.31 -4.41
C VAL A 35 8.66 7.48 -5.31
N ASN A 36 8.82 7.23 -6.61
CA ASN A 36 9.15 8.28 -7.58
C ASN A 36 7.97 9.21 -7.92
N ALA A 37 6.72 8.77 -7.70
CA ALA A 37 5.53 9.52 -8.09
C ALA A 37 4.35 9.20 -7.15
N THR A 38 3.55 10.20 -6.80
CA THR A 38 2.29 10.03 -6.05
C THR A 38 1.24 10.96 -6.63
N CYS A 39 -0.01 10.53 -6.72
CA CYS A 39 -1.08 11.36 -7.25
C CYS A 39 -1.25 12.64 -6.41
N GLY A 40 -1.77 13.70 -7.05
CA GLY A 40 -2.14 14.91 -6.32
C GLY A 40 -0.97 15.79 -5.86
N GLN A 41 0.29 15.44 -6.13
CA GLN A 41 1.48 16.23 -5.74
C GLN A 41 1.54 17.63 -6.37
N THR A 42 0.92 17.80 -7.55
CA THR A 42 0.86 19.07 -8.28
C THR A 42 -0.52 19.74 -8.18
N GLY A 43 -1.31 19.35 -7.18
CA GLY A 43 -2.69 19.77 -6.97
C GLY A 43 -3.69 18.72 -7.43
N ARG A 44 -4.97 19.11 -7.47
CA ARG A 44 -6.11 18.22 -7.74
C ARG A 44 -5.91 17.34 -8.98
N GLU A 45 -6.13 16.04 -8.79
CA GLU A 45 -6.06 15.02 -9.82
C GLU A 45 -7.31 14.13 -9.77
N GLU A 46 -7.96 13.91 -10.90
CA GLU A 46 -9.09 12.98 -11.02
C GLU A 46 -8.57 11.60 -11.42
N TYR A 47 -9.16 10.55 -10.85
CA TYR A 47 -8.90 9.17 -11.23
C TYR A 47 -10.21 8.41 -11.35
N CYS A 48 -10.23 7.37 -12.18
CA CYS A 48 -11.41 6.55 -12.40
C CYS A 48 -11.07 5.07 -12.30
N ARG A 49 -11.82 4.35 -11.47
CA ARG A 49 -11.77 2.89 -11.35
C ARG A 49 -12.78 2.28 -12.30
N LEU A 50 -12.30 1.42 -13.20
CA LEU A 50 -13.18 0.57 -13.99
C LEU A 50 -13.74 -0.53 -13.09
N THR A 51 -15.05 -0.52 -12.90
CA THR A 51 -15.77 -1.60 -12.19
C THR A 51 -16.39 -2.55 -13.21
N THR A 52 -15.79 -3.72 -13.33
CA THR A 52 -16.34 -4.84 -14.10
C THR A 52 -17.12 -5.74 -13.15
N ASP A 53 -18.33 -6.15 -13.52
CA ASP A 53 -19.06 -7.15 -12.74
C ASP A 53 -18.51 -8.56 -12.96
N GLY A 54 -18.94 -9.52 -12.14
CA GLY A 54 -18.53 -10.93 -12.24
C GLY A 54 -18.89 -11.62 -13.57
N THR A 55 -19.57 -10.91 -14.49
CA THR A 55 -19.89 -11.36 -15.85
C THR A 55 -19.05 -10.69 -16.94
N GLY A 56 -18.06 -9.87 -16.56
CA GLY A 56 -17.18 -9.18 -17.50
C GLY A 56 -17.79 -7.90 -18.10
N ARG A 57 -18.97 -7.45 -17.65
CA ARG A 57 -19.63 -6.24 -18.15
C ARG A 57 -19.23 -5.04 -17.30
N SER A 58 -18.76 -3.98 -17.95
CA SER A 58 -18.41 -2.72 -17.28
C SER A 58 -19.69 -2.02 -16.81
N ARG A 59 -19.83 -1.80 -15.50
CA ARG A 59 -20.99 -1.09 -14.90
C ARG A 59 -20.82 0.43 -14.85
N GLY A 60 -19.81 0.95 -15.53
CA GLY A 60 -19.39 2.35 -15.45
C GLY A 60 -18.11 2.52 -14.63
N SER A 61 -17.53 3.71 -14.74
CA SER A 61 -16.33 4.11 -14.00
C SER A 61 -16.72 4.82 -12.71
N GLN A 62 -16.19 4.35 -11.57
CA GLN A 62 -16.25 5.10 -10.32
C GLN A 62 -15.07 6.06 -10.27
N CYS A 63 -15.33 7.35 -10.39
CA CYS A 63 -14.30 8.38 -10.36
C CYS A 63 -14.19 9.05 -8.99
N GLY A 64 -12.97 9.45 -8.65
CA GLY A 64 -12.63 10.10 -7.39
C GLY A 64 -11.57 11.19 -7.60
N ILE A 65 -11.24 11.89 -6.52
CA ILE A 65 -10.24 12.96 -6.52
C ILE A 65 -9.09 12.58 -5.60
N CYS A 66 -7.87 12.68 -6.12
CA CYS A 66 -6.64 12.66 -5.35
C CYS A 66 -6.02 14.06 -5.30
N ASP A 67 -5.71 14.53 -4.11
CA ASP A 67 -5.07 15.83 -3.88
C ASP A 67 -4.25 15.74 -2.60
N ALA A 68 -2.92 15.79 -2.73
CA ALA A 68 -2.00 15.61 -1.60
C ALA A 68 -2.15 16.69 -0.52
N ASN A 69 -2.66 17.87 -0.89
CA ASN A 69 -2.86 19.00 0.01
C ASN A 69 -4.33 19.17 0.42
N ASN A 70 -5.20 18.21 0.09
CA ASN A 70 -6.61 18.32 0.44
C ASN A 70 -6.80 18.31 1.97
N PRO A 71 -7.70 19.14 2.52
CA PRO A 71 -8.04 19.05 3.94
C PRO A 71 -8.71 17.72 4.30
N ASP A 72 -9.41 17.09 3.35
CA ASP A 72 -10.02 15.77 3.50
C ASP A 72 -8.98 14.65 3.36
N PRO A 73 -8.71 13.86 4.43
CA PRO A 73 -7.76 12.75 4.37
C PRO A 73 -8.14 11.67 3.35
N GLU A 74 -9.44 11.47 3.07
CA GLU A 74 -9.93 10.45 2.14
C GLU A 74 -9.55 10.74 0.68
N LYS A 75 -9.11 11.97 0.39
CA LYS A 75 -8.60 12.39 -0.92
C LYS A 75 -7.06 12.37 -0.98
N ARG A 76 -6.38 11.92 0.08
CA ARG A 76 -4.92 11.84 0.18
C ARG A 76 -4.47 10.38 0.17
N HIS A 77 -3.57 10.04 -0.75
CA HIS A 77 -3.05 8.67 -0.90
C HIS A 77 -1.51 8.63 -0.87
N PRO A 78 -0.87 9.08 0.23
CA PRO A 78 0.59 9.13 0.34
C PRO A 78 1.20 7.73 0.39
N ILE A 79 2.51 7.63 0.10
CA ILE A 79 3.25 6.35 0.08
C ILE A 79 3.27 5.63 1.43
N THR A 80 3.15 6.39 2.52
CA THR A 80 3.10 5.87 3.89
C THR A 80 1.89 4.97 4.14
N ASN A 81 0.80 5.13 3.38
CA ASN A 81 -0.40 4.29 3.53
C ASN A 81 -0.11 2.80 3.27
N ILE A 82 0.97 2.45 2.56
CA ILE A 82 1.36 1.06 2.34
C ILE A 82 1.85 0.38 3.64
N VAL A 83 2.45 1.15 4.55
CA VAL A 83 3.16 0.64 5.73
C VAL A 83 2.53 1.08 7.05
N ASP A 84 1.39 1.76 7.02
CA ASP A 84 0.72 2.30 8.21
C ASP A 84 -0.14 1.28 8.97
N GLY A 85 -0.33 0.08 8.41
CA GLY A 85 -1.12 -1.01 9.00
C GLY A 85 -2.64 -0.80 8.92
N THR A 86 -3.10 0.19 8.15
CA THR A 86 -4.52 0.45 7.91
C THR A 86 -4.97 -0.13 6.56
N ASN A 87 -6.26 0.03 6.22
CA ASN A 87 -6.79 -0.31 4.90
C ASN A 87 -6.66 0.83 3.88
N SER A 88 -5.94 1.90 4.23
CA SER A 88 -5.64 3.00 3.33
C SER A 88 -4.72 2.52 2.20
N TRP A 89 -4.72 3.22 1.08
CA TRP A 89 -3.85 2.89 -0.06
C TRP A 89 -3.01 4.08 -0.50
N TRP A 90 -1.86 3.79 -1.09
CA TRP A 90 -1.11 4.75 -1.90
C TRP A 90 -1.60 4.71 -3.34
N GLN A 91 -1.50 5.83 -4.06
CA GLN A 91 -1.88 5.88 -5.46
C GLN A 91 -0.88 6.65 -6.33
N SER A 92 -0.54 6.07 -7.48
CA SER A 92 0.27 6.71 -8.52
C SER A 92 -0.51 7.81 -9.24
N PRO A 93 0.16 8.75 -9.90
CA PRO A 93 -0.49 9.62 -10.87
C PRO A 93 -1.12 8.82 -12.01
N THR A 94 -2.13 9.40 -12.62
CA THR A 94 -2.82 8.88 -13.81
C THR A 94 -1.95 9.00 -15.05
N LEU A 95 -2.18 8.13 -16.04
CA LEU A 95 -1.55 8.22 -17.36
C LEU A 95 -1.98 9.49 -18.12
N GLN A 96 -3.14 10.06 -17.79
CA GLN A 96 -3.60 11.34 -18.36
C GLN A 96 -2.64 12.49 -18.05
N LYS A 97 -1.95 12.47 -16.89
CA LYS A 97 -0.95 13.49 -16.51
C LYS A 97 0.37 13.37 -17.28
N GLY A 98 0.58 12.29 -18.03
CA GLY A 98 1.71 12.15 -18.95
C GLY A 98 2.27 10.74 -19.03
N ALA A 99 2.89 10.43 -20.17
CA ALA A 99 3.49 9.11 -20.45
C ALA A 99 4.56 8.72 -19.44
N LYS A 100 5.26 9.69 -18.82
CA LYS A 100 6.26 9.44 -17.76
C LYS A 100 5.72 8.69 -16.53
N ASN A 101 4.39 8.62 -16.38
CA ASN A 101 3.73 7.89 -15.31
C ASN A 101 3.46 6.42 -15.67
N ASP A 102 3.93 5.95 -16.84
CA ASP A 102 3.89 4.55 -17.25
C ASP A 102 4.80 3.63 -16.42
N ARG A 103 5.79 4.23 -15.72
CA ARG A 103 6.70 3.55 -14.83
C ARG A 103 6.73 4.19 -13.45
N VAL A 104 6.34 3.40 -12.46
CA VAL A 104 6.41 3.77 -11.05
C VAL A 104 7.38 2.84 -10.33
N THR A 105 8.18 3.39 -9.41
CA THR A 105 9.14 2.63 -8.62
C THR A 105 8.94 2.94 -7.14
N ILE A 106 8.60 1.90 -6.38
CA ILE A 106 8.47 1.93 -4.92
C ILE A 106 9.69 1.25 -4.34
N ASN A 107 10.41 1.94 -3.46
CA ASN A 107 11.55 1.38 -2.73
C ASN A 107 11.13 1.16 -1.27
N LEU A 108 11.37 -0.06 -0.78
CA LEU A 108 11.10 -0.45 0.60
C LEU A 108 12.43 -0.87 1.24
N ASP A 109 12.97 -0.02 2.11
CA ASP A 109 14.18 -0.30 2.88
C ASP A 109 13.79 -0.95 4.21
N LEU A 110 14.08 -2.25 4.34
CA LEU A 110 13.76 -3.04 5.52
C LEU A 110 14.71 -2.77 6.70
N GLY A 111 15.83 -2.07 6.49
CA GLY A 111 16.79 -1.71 7.53
C GLY A 111 17.47 -2.90 8.24
N GLN A 112 17.35 -4.11 7.69
CA GLN A 112 17.95 -5.30 8.27
C GLN A 112 19.46 -5.28 8.03
N LEU A 113 20.22 -4.95 9.08
CA LEU A 113 21.65 -5.25 9.13
C LEU A 113 21.76 -6.77 9.15
N GLY A 114 22.21 -7.37 8.04
CA GLY A 114 22.44 -8.81 7.98
C GLY A 114 23.26 -9.26 9.19
N ASP A 115 22.87 -10.37 9.81
CA ASP A 115 23.53 -10.98 10.96
C ASP A 115 25.04 -10.81 10.87
N LYS A 116 25.60 -9.87 11.64
CA LYS A 116 27.00 -10.01 12.04
C LYS A 116 26.99 -11.17 13.02
N SER A 117 27.27 -12.36 12.49
CA SER A 117 27.55 -13.56 13.29
C SER A 117 28.48 -13.17 14.43
N ILE A 118 27.95 -13.20 15.66
CA ILE A 118 28.73 -13.20 16.90
C ILE A 118 29.29 -14.60 17.09
#